data_AF-A0ABD0QEF4-F1
#
_entry.id   AF-A0ABD0QEF4-F1
#
_cell.length_a   1.000
_cell.length_b   1.000
_cell.length_c   1.000
_cell.angle_alpha   90.00
_cell.angle_beta   90.00
_cell.angle_gamma   90.00
#
_symmetry.space_group_name_H-M   'P 1'
#
loop_
_entity.id
_entity.type
_entity.pdbx_description
1 polymer ?
#
loop_
_entity_poly.entity_id
_entity_poly.type
_entity_poly.pdbx_seq_one_letter_code
_entity_poly.pdbx_strand_id
1 'polypeptide(L)'
;SDAIYSALYDGTGVIEILRGHEYLSHPFAVSLFGGGVYWTDWRTNTLARANKWTGRNVTVIQKTSAQPFDLEIYHPSRQPQ
;
A
#
# COMPACT_ATOMS: atom_id res chain seq x y z
N SER A 1 7.57 14.87 0.73
CA SER A 1 6.79 14.04 -0.21
C SER A 1 6.59 12.68 0.44
N ASP A 2 5.38 12.15 0.36
CA ASP A 2 5.02 10.89 1.02
C ASP A 2 5.64 9.69 0.31
N ALA A 3 5.85 8.60 1.06
CA ALA A 3 6.56 7.42 0.60
C ALA A 3 6.09 6.13 1.32
N ILE A 4 6.28 4.99 0.66
CA ILE A 4 6.11 3.65 1.22
C ILE A 4 7.50 2.99 1.32
N TYR A 5 7.80 2.43 2.49
CA TYR A 5 9.03 1.68 2.75
C TYR A 5 8.71 0.24 3.17
N SER A 6 9.71 -0.62 3.04
CA SER A 6 9.75 -1.93 3.69
C SER A 6 11.07 -2.08 4.43
N ALA A 7 11.06 -2.81 5.54
CA ALA A 7 12.24 -3.14 6.33
C ALA A 7 12.05 -4.54 6.95
N LEU A 8 13.15 -5.16 7.34
CA LEU A 8 13.14 -6.37 8.16
C LEU A 8 12.72 -6.03 9.60
N TYR A 9 12.28 -7.03 10.36
CA TYR A 9 11.83 -6.84 11.74
C TYR A 9 12.92 -6.33 12.68
N ASP A 10 14.19 -6.57 12.37
CA ASP A 10 15.35 -6.05 13.10
C ASP A 10 15.69 -4.59 12.73
N GLY A 11 14.91 -3.97 11.85
CA GLY A 11 15.11 -2.61 11.35
C GLY A 11 16.14 -2.50 10.22
N THR A 12 16.77 -3.59 9.81
CA THR A 12 17.71 -3.59 8.68
C THR A 12 16.98 -3.78 7.34
N GLY A 13 17.74 -3.69 6.23
CA GLY A 13 17.20 -3.99 4.90
C GLY A 13 16.11 -3.00 4.46
N VAL A 14 16.22 -1.73 4.83
CA VAL A 14 15.26 -0.69 4.43
C VAL A 14 15.29 -0.49 2.92
N ILE A 15 14.12 -0.60 2.29
CA ILE A 15 13.91 -0.38 0.86
C ILE A 15 12.84 0.69 0.68
N GLU A 16 13.15 1.72 -0.11
CA GLU A 16 12.14 2.67 -0.60
C GLU A 16 11.37 2.00 -1.75
N ILE A 17 10.08 1.72 -1.54
CA ILE A 17 9.23 1.09 -2.55
C ILE A 17 8.74 2.15 -3.52
N LEU A 18 8.17 3.24 -3.01
CA LEU A 18 7.55 4.28 -3.82
C LEU A 18 7.61 5.62 -3.08
N ARG A 19 7.89 6.71 -3.78
CA ARG A 19 7.88 8.07 -3.24
C ARG A 19 7.24 9.04 -4.23
N GLY A 20 6.42 9.95 -3.71
CA GLY A 20 5.95 11.12 -4.46
C GLY A 20 5.08 10.79 -5.68
N HIS A 21 4.40 9.64 -5.67
CA HIS A 21 3.47 9.26 -6.73
C HIS A 21 2.14 10.02 -6.59
N GLU A 22 1.44 10.32 -7.68
CA GLU A 22 0.18 11.09 -7.66
C GLU A 22 -0.92 10.43 -6.81
N TYR A 23 -0.99 9.10 -6.78
CA TYR A 23 -1.88 8.30 -5.92
C TYR A 23 -1.28 7.95 -4.54
N LEU A 24 -0.11 8.51 -4.18
CA LEU A 24 0.53 8.38 -2.87
C LEU A 24 0.76 9.77 -2.28
N SER A 25 -0.36 10.46 -2.13
CA SER A 25 -0.44 11.89 -1.97
C SER A 25 -0.75 12.27 -0.52
N HIS A 26 -1.43 11.35 0.19
CA HIS A 26 -1.67 11.31 1.62
C HIS A 26 -2.22 9.92 2.01
N PRO A 27 -1.37 8.88 2.08
CA PRO A 27 -1.80 7.52 2.38
C PRO A 27 -2.33 7.39 3.81
N PHE A 28 -3.27 6.47 4.03
CA PHE A 28 -3.81 6.17 5.37
C PHE A 28 -3.51 4.74 5.81
N ALA A 29 -4.09 3.75 5.14
CA ALA A 29 -3.89 2.33 5.47
C ALA A 29 -3.03 1.62 4.43
N VAL A 30 -2.33 0.57 4.84
CA VAL A 30 -1.49 -0.27 3.97
C VAL A 30 -1.71 -1.75 4.29
N SER A 31 -1.76 -2.58 3.26
CA SER A 31 -1.83 -4.03 3.41
C SER A 31 -1.04 -4.75 2.33
N LEU A 32 -0.65 -6.00 2.60
CA LEU A 32 0.21 -6.80 1.73
C LEU A 32 -0.48 -8.12 1.37
N PHE A 33 -0.43 -8.49 0.10
CA PHE A 33 -0.86 -9.81 -0.36
C PHE A 33 -0.14 -10.24 -1.63
N GLY A 34 0.35 -11.48 -1.65
CA GLY A 34 1.15 -12.00 -2.77
C GLY A 34 2.34 -11.08 -3.11
N GLY A 35 2.42 -10.64 -4.36
CA GLY A 35 3.44 -9.69 -4.85
C GLY A 35 3.10 -8.20 -4.69
N GLY A 36 1.92 -7.87 -4.15
CA GLY A 36 1.40 -6.51 -4.09
C GLY A 36 1.52 -5.84 -2.73
N VAL A 37 1.81 -4.54 -2.76
CA VAL A 37 1.48 -3.60 -1.67
C VAL A 37 0.25 -2.81 -2.09
N TYR A 38 -0.68 -2.66 -1.17
CA TYR A 38 -1.96 -2.00 -1.37
C TYR A 38 -2.09 -0.89 -0.35
N TRP A 39 -2.58 0.27 -0.74
CA TRP A 39 -2.79 1.37 0.19
C TRP A 39 -4.04 2.16 -0.16
N THR A 40 -4.62 2.76 0.87
CA THR A 40 -5.67 3.76 0.74
C THR A 40 -5.07 5.16 0.77
N ASP A 41 -5.63 6.07 0.01
CA ASP A 41 -5.28 7.50 0.02
C ASP A 41 -6.55 8.32 0.15
N TRP A 42 -6.61 9.14 1.20
CA TRP A 42 -7.81 9.91 1.57
C TRP A 42 -7.94 11.25 0.84
N ARG A 43 -6.94 11.64 0.04
CA ARG A 43 -6.90 12.88 -0.72
C ARG A 43 -7.29 12.60 -2.16
N THR A 44 -6.90 11.46 -2.70
CA THR A 44 -7.37 10.95 -3.99
C THR A 44 -8.63 10.09 -3.88
N ASN A 45 -9.03 9.69 -2.66
CA ASN A 45 -10.12 8.75 -2.40
C ASN A 45 -9.95 7.45 -3.22
N THR A 46 -8.76 6.85 -3.14
CA THR A 46 -8.42 5.66 -3.92
C THR A 46 -7.86 4.54 -3.07
N LEU A 47 -8.19 3.31 -3.43
CA LEU A 47 -7.39 2.12 -3.16
C LEU A 47 -6.47 1.89 -4.36
N ALA A 48 -5.16 1.91 -4.13
CA ALA A 48 -4.15 1.68 -5.15
C ALA A 48 -3.24 0.50 -4.76
N ARG A 49 -2.53 -0.04 -5.76
CA ARG A 49 -1.57 -1.13 -5.60
C ARG A 49 -0.33 -0.89 -6.43
N ALA A 50 0.81 -1.41 -5.97
CA ALA A 50 2.05 -1.54 -6.72
C ALA A 50 2.74 -2.88 -6.40
N ASN A 51 3.81 -3.19 -7.14
CA ASN A 51 4.72 -4.27 -6.77
C ASN A 51 5.44 -3.94 -5.45
N LYS A 52 5.38 -4.84 -4.46
CA LYS A 52 5.89 -4.56 -3.10
C LYS A 52 7.41 -4.45 -2.97
N TRP A 53 8.17 -4.79 -4.01
CA TRP A 53 9.63 -4.75 -3.98
C TRP A 53 10.21 -3.64 -4.85
N THR A 54 9.49 -3.25 -5.91
CA THR A 54 10.01 -2.33 -6.94
C THR A 54 9.18 -1.06 -7.11
N GLY A 55 7.99 -0.98 -6.48
CA GLY A 55 7.06 0.14 -6.65
C GLY A 55 6.45 0.25 -8.05
N ARG A 56 6.80 -0.66 -8.97
CA ARG A 56 6.31 -0.63 -10.36
C ARG A 56 4.83 -1.01 -10.45
N ASN A 57 4.23 -0.62 -11.57
CA ASN A 57 2.84 -0.90 -11.93
C ASN A 57 1.87 -0.37 -10.88
N VAL A 58 2.00 0.92 -10.56
CA VAL A 58 0.99 1.60 -9.75
C VAL A 58 -0.33 1.58 -10.50
N THR A 59 -1.37 1.04 -9.88
CA THR A 59 -2.71 0.94 -10.46
C THR A 59 -3.75 1.27 -9.40
N VAL A 60 -4.69 2.13 -9.75
CA VAL A 60 -5.88 2.37 -8.94
C VAL A 60 -6.82 1.18 -9.11
N ILE A 61 -7.11 0.49 -8.02
CA ILE A 61 -8.03 -0.65 -7.99
C ILE A 61 -9.47 -0.15 -7.87
N GLN A 62 -9.69 0.83 -6.99
CA GLN A 62 -11.02 1.34 -6.69
C GLN A 62 -10.94 2.82 -6.32
N LYS A 63 -11.93 3.59 -6.79
CA LYS A 63 -12.22 4.93 -6.25
C LYS A 63 -13.36 4.82 -5.24
N THR A 64 -13.25 5.54 -4.12
CA THR A 64 -14.25 5.54 -3.06
C THR A 64 -15.01 6.85 -3.05
N SER A 65 -16.30 6.82 -2.66
CA SER A 65 -17.12 8.03 -2.52
C SER A 65 -16.83 8.79 -1.21
N ALA A 66 -16.34 8.07 -0.20
CA ALA A 66 -15.89 8.61 1.08
C ALA A 66 -14.41 8.33 1.29
N GLN A 67 -13.80 9.01 2.26
CA GLN A 67 -12.39 8.83 2.61
C GLN A 67 -12.13 7.40 3.15
N PRO A 68 -11.21 6.64 2.52
CA PRO A 68 -10.91 5.27 2.93
C PRO A 68 -9.83 5.22 4.03
N PHE A 69 -10.27 5.09 5.28
CA PHE A 69 -9.38 5.05 6.45
C PHE A 69 -8.91 3.64 6.85
N ASP A 70 -9.32 2.58 6.18
CA ASP A 70 -8.79 1.26 6.52
C ASP A 70 -8.75 0.33 5.31
N LEU A 71 -7.91 -0.70 5.39
CA LEU A 71 -7.73 -1.71 4.38
C LEU A 71 -7.25 -3.03 4.99
N GLU A 72 -8.10 -4.06 4.88
CA GLU A 72 -7.77 -5.42 5.27
C GLU A 72 -7.79 -6.38 4.08
N ILE A 73 -6.83 -7.31 4.06
CA ILE A 73 -6.84 -8.45 3.14
C ILE A 73 -7.49 -9.64 3.84
N TYR A 74 -8.67 -10.01 3.37
CA TYR A 74 -9.38 -11.21 3.83
C TYR A 74 -8.98 -12.43 2.99
N HIS A 75 -8.10 -13.27 3.53
CA HIS A 75 -7.68 -14.53 2.90
C HIS A 75 -7.20 -15.55 3.94
N PRO A 76 -7.57 -16.85 3.86
CA PRO A 76 -7.17 -17.86 4.86
C PRO A 76 -5.65 -17.94 5.10
N SER A 77 -4.83 -17.74 4.07
CA SER A 77 -3.36 -17.77 4.23
C SER A 77 -2.79 -16.60 5.06
N ARG A 78 -3.61 -15.58 5.39
CA ARG A 78 -3.22 -14.47 6.26
C ARG A 78 -3.48 -14.77 7.74
N GLN A 79 -4.15 -15.87 8.04
CA GLN A 79 -4.55 -16.30 9.38
C GLN A 79 -4.02 -17.73 9.63
N PRO A 80 -2.69 -17.90 9.84
CA PRO A 80 -2.14 -19.20 10.22
C PRO A 80 -2.81 -19.70 11.51
N GLN A 81 -3.10 -21.00 11.57
CA GLN A 81 -3.55 -21.67 12.81
C GLN A 81 -2.39 -21.92 13.76
#